data_AF-A0A7J3IH58-F1
#
_entry.id   AF-A0A7J3IH58-F1
#
_cell.length_a   1.000
_cell.length_b   1.000
_cell.length_c   1.000
_cell.angle_alpha   90.00
_cell.angle_beta   90.00
_cell.angle_gamma   90.00
#
_symmetry.space_group_name_H-M   'P 1'
#
loop_
_entity.id
_entity.type
_entity.pdbx_description
1 polymer ?
#
loop_
_entity_poly.entity_id
_entity_poly.type
_entity_poly.pdbx_seq_one_letter_code
_entity_poly.pdbx_strand_id
1 'polypeptide(L)'
;MLFTVSLREVAATVFLFVWVIFVAVFLTRMLYGLMVGRGFQHNVAVYYNRKIIHIFTGGLVASLVPCIFETPIFPLAMAFLLAVFLYLPHRRGRLMYWFQVRENAYEVSFCVMWGIIITLGWLVSGGNFWFGVLPVLFMSVGDALTGIVRNTIYKRRTKAWVGNLAMAAFSIPVGAVVLGLAGALAGAVASFVEHFESNPIDDNITVPLFAFLVLVVVKLYAPWLLSPLDSLPF
;
A
#
# COMPACT_ATOMS: atom_id res chain seq x y z
N MET A 1 27.26 -0.26 13.21
CA MET A 1 26.29 -1.23 13.76
C MET A 1 26.25 -2.41 12.82
N LEU A 2 26.61 -3.61 13.28
CA LEU A 2 26.31 -4.84 12.55
C LEU A 2 24.82 -5.10 12.73
N PHE A 3 24.06 -5.17 11.63
CA PHE A 3 22.65 -5.50 11.66
C PHE A 3 22.47 -6.94 12.14
N THR A 4 22.12 -7.13 13.40
CA THR A 4 21.86 -8.46 13.96
C THR A 4 20.44 -8.87 13.60
N VAL A 5 20.31 -9.71 12.58
CA VAL A 5 19.04 -10.35 12.23
C VAL A 5 18.63 -11.31 13.33
N SER A 6 17.43 -11.12 13.89
CA SER A 6 16.89 -12.04 14.90
C SER A 6 16.17 -13.23 14.25
N LEU A 7 16.16 -14.39 14.93
CA LEU A 7 15.36 -15.55 14.50
C LEU A 7 13.86 -15.21 14.39
N ARG A 8 13.39 -14.28 15.24
CA ARG A 8 12.02 -13.76 15.23
C ARG A 8 11.70 -13.05 13.91
N GLU A 9 12.58 -12.16 13.43
CA GLU A 9 12.39 -11.46 12.16
C GLU A 9 12.38 -12.43 10.98
N VAL A 10 13.26 -13.45 10.99
CA VAL A 10 13.28 -14.47 9.93
C VAL A 10 11.98 -15.28 9.93
N ALA A 11 11.56 -15.77 11.09
CA ALA A 11 10.32 -16.55 11.21
C ALA A 11 9.08 -15.72 10.79
N ALA A 12 9.01 -14.46 11.23
CA ALA A 12 7.94 -13.55 10.84
C ALA A 12 7.96 -13.24 9.34
N THR A 13 9.14 -13.05 8.75
CA THR A 13 9.30 -12.85 7.30
C THR A 13 8.75 -14.03 6.52
N VAL A 14 9.13 -15.26 6.91
CA VAL A 14 8.64 -16.48 6.25
C VAL A 14 7.12 -16.60 6.39
N PHE A 15 6.58 -16.37 7.59
CA PHE A 15 5.14 -16.42 7.82
C PHE A 15 4.37 -15.39 6.98
N LEU A 16 4.81 -14.13 6.99
CA LEU A 16 4.18 -13.05 6.22
C LEU A 16 4.32 -13.29 4.72
N PHE A 17 5.45 -13.83 4.25
CA PHE A 17 5.62 -14.19 2.84
C PHE A 17 4.64 -15.29 2.43
N VAL A 18 4.51 -16.35 3.22
CA VAL A 18 3.52 -17.41 3.00
C VAL A 18 2.10 -16.85 2.99
N TRP A 19 1.78 -15.94 3.91
CA TRP A 19 0.50 -15.23 3.95
C TRP A 19 0.23 -14.45 2.66
N VAL A 20 1.21 -13.66 2.18
CA VAL A 20 1.06 -12.88 0.94
C VAL A 20 0.83 -13.79 -0.26
N ILE A 21 1.59 -14.89 -0.38
CA ILE A 21 1.40 -15.88 -1.46
C ILE A 21 0.02 -16.54 -1.35
N PHE A 22 -0.40 -16.91 -0.14
CA PHE A 22 -1.73 -17.47 0.10
C PHE A 22 -2.84 -16.53 -0.39
N VAL A 23 -2.79 -15.25 0.00
CA VAL A 23 -3.78 -14.25 -0.41
C VAL A 23 -3.76 -14.04 -1.93
N ALA A 24 -2.58 -13.81 -2.51
CA ALA A 24 -2.44 -13.44 -3.92
C ALA A 24 -2.71 -14.60 -4.89
N VAL A 25 -2.41 -15.85 -4.51
CA VAL A 25 -2.53 -17.00 -5.43
C VAL A 25 -3.76 -17.85 -5.13
N PHE A 26 -4.06 -18.12 -3.86
CA PHE A 26 -5.11 -19.07 -3.49
C PHE A 26 -6.43 -18.36 -3.19
N LEU A 27 -6.43 -17.43 -2.23
CA LEU A 27 -7.65 -16.74 -1.80
C LEU A 27 -8.30 -15.97 -2.95
N THR A 28 -7.55 -15.09 -3.62
CA THR A 28 -8.10 -14.28 -4.72
C THR A 28 -8.52 -15.12 -5.91
N ARG A 29 -7.84 -16.24 -6.21
CA ARG A 29 -8.28 -17.15 -7.27
C ARG A 29 -9.60 -17.85 -6.93
N MET A 30 -9.77 -18.25 -5.68
CA MET A 30 -11.05 -18.78 -5.18
C MET A 30 -12.16 -17.71 -5.29
N LEU A 31 -11.90 -16.50 -4.81
CA LEU A 31 -12.86 -15.40 -4.85
C LEU A 31 -13.22 -14.99 -6.28
N TYR A 32 -12.26 -15.01 -7.19
CA TYR A 32 -12.51 -14.82 -8.62
C TYR A 32 -13.52 -15.84 -9.15
N GLY A 33 -13.29 -17.12 -8.88
CA GLY A 33 -14.19 -18.20 -9.30
C GLY A 33 -15.60 -18.03 -8.74
N LEU A 34 -15.72 -17.64 -7.47
CA LEU A 34 -17.00 -17.35 -6.83
C LEU A 34 -17.72 -16.16 -7.46
N MET A 35 -17.00 -15.05 -7.74
CA MET A 35 -17.57 -13.86 -8.35
C MET A 35 -18.06 -14.13 -9.77
N VAL A 36 -17.21 -14.77 -10.61
CA VAL A 36 -17.59 -15.13 -11.98
C VAL A 36 -18.72 -16.14 -12.00
N GLY A 37 -18.72 -17.12 -11.09
CA GLY A 37 -19.82 -18.08 -10.93
C GLY A 37 -21.16 -17.43 -10.53
N ARG A 38 -21.11 -16.24 -9.91
CA ARG A 38 -22.29 -15.41 -9.61
C ARG A 38 -22.63 -14.39 -10.71
N GLY A 39 -22.01 -14.48 -11.89
CA GLY A 39 -22.29 -13.63 -13.04
C GLY A 39 -21.55 -12.28 -13.07
N PHE A 40 -20.54 -12.07 -12.22
CA PHE A 40 -19.71 -10.87 -12.29
C PHE A 40 -18.86 -10.90 -13.57
N GLN A 41 -18.75 -9.74 -14.24
CA GLN A 41 -17.84 -9.60 -15.37
C GLN A 41 -16.38 -9.80 -14.93
N HIS A 42 -15.55 -10.36 -15.82
CA HIS A 42 -14.13 -10.63 -15.58
C HIS A 42 -13.39 -9.41 -15.00
N ASN A 43 -13.51 -8.25 -15.65
CA ASN A 43 -12.82 -7.03 -15.22
C ASN A 43 -13.25 -6.56 -13.83
N VAL A 44 -14.51 -6.77 -13.47
CA VAL A 44 -15.04 -6.41 -12.15
C VAL A 44 -14.48 -7.35 -11.07
N ALA A 45 -14.47 -8.66 -11.34
CA ALA A 45 -13.90 -9.65 -10.43
C ALA A 45 -12.40 -9.43 -10.19
N VAL A 46 -11.65 -9.16 -11.27
CA VAL A 46 -10.23 -8.78 -11.22
C VAL A 46 -10.02 -7.51 -10.39
N TYR A 47 -10.85 -6.49 -10.61
CA TYR A 47 -10.75 -5.23 -9.88
C TYR A 47 -10.97 -5.41 -8.37
N TYR A 48 -11.99 -6.15 -7.95
CA TYR A 48 -12.20 -6.46 -6.53
C TYR A 48 -11.04 -7.25 -5.93
N ASN A 49 -10.53 -8.25 -6.65
CA ASN A 49 -9.38 -9.02 -6.17
C ASN A 49 -8.14 -8.16 -5.95
N ARG A 50 -7.88 -7.18 -6.82
CA ARG A 50 -6.80 -6.21 -6.58
C ARG A 50 -6.99 -5.44 -5.28
N LYS A 51 -8.23 -5.01 -4.96
CA LYS A 51 -8.50 -4.30 -3.70
C LYS A 51 -8.38 -5.21 -2.47
N ILE A 52 -8.72 -6.49 -2.59
CA ILE A 52 -8.49 -7.49 -1.54
C ILE A 52 -6.99 -7.67 -1.29
N ILE A 53 -6.19 -7.77 -2.35
CA ILE A 53 -4.72 -7.82 -2.24
C ILE A 53 -4.21 -6.54 -1.54
N HIS A 54 -4.64 -5.36 -1.98
CA HIS A 54 -4.24 -4.10 -1.34
C HIS A 54 -4.47 -4.12 0.17
N ILE A 55 -5.65 -4.55 0.64
CA ILE A 55 -5.98 -4.58 2.08
C ILE A 55 -5.17 -5.66 2.81
N PHE A 56 -5.22 -6.92 2.36
CA PHE A 56 -4.71 -8.06 3.13
C PHE A 56 -3.22 -8.33 2.94
N THR A 57 -2.62 -7.87 1.84
CA THR A 57 -1.17 -7.93 1.66
C THR A 57 -0.55 -6.58 1.96
N GLY A 58 -0.86 -5.55 1.18
CA GLY A 58 -0.25 -4.23 1.34
C GLY A 58 -0.50 -3.59 2.71
N GLY A 59 -1.78 -3.48 3.09
CA GLY A 59 -2.23 -2.79 4.29
C GLY A 59 -1.91 -3.56 5.57
N LEU A 60 -2.38 -4.80 5.67
CA LEU A 60 -2.15 -5.65 6.84
C LEU A 60 -0.66 -5.85 7.11
N VAL A 61 0.13 -6.22 6.10
CA VAL A 61 1.57 -6.44 6.31
C VAL A 61 2.25 -5.13 6.71
N ALA A 62 1.93 -3.99 6.08
CA ALA A 62 2.50 -2.69 6.46
C ALA A 62 2.20 -2.32 7.92
N SER A 63 0.97 -2.57 8.40
CA SER A 63 0.58 -2.29 9.79
C SER A 63 1.36 -3.11 10.82
N LEU A 64 1.86 -4.29 10.42
CA LEU A 64 2.64 -5.18 11.27
C LEU A 64 4.14 -4.85 11.25
N VAL A 65 4.64 -4.11 10.25
CA VAL A 65 6.07 -3.81 10.09
C VAL A 65 6.69 -3.17 11.34
N PRO A 66 6.11 -2.10 11.93
CA PRO A 66 6.70 -1.44 13.11
C PRO A 66 6.79 -2.33 14.34
N CYS A 67 5.98 -3.39 14.41
CA CYS A 67 5.90 -4.29 15.56
C CYS A 67 6.86 -5.49 15.46
N ILE A 68 7.34 -5.79 14.27
CA ILE A 68 8.07 -7.03 13.97
C ILE A 68 9.53 -6.74 13.63
N PHE A 69 9.77 -5.75 12.78
CA PHE A 69 11.08 -5.51 12.18
C PHE A 69 11.83 -4.39 12.88
N GLU A 70 13.14 -4.56 13.00
CA GLU A 70 14.07 -3.55 13.51
C GLU A 70 14.69 -2.75 12.37
N THR A 71 14.85 -3.38 11.19
CA THR A 71 15.48 -2.78 10.00
C THR A 71 14.60 -2.98 8.77
N PRO A 72 14.70 -2.08 7.76
CA PRO A 72 13.89 -2.20 6.55
C PRO A 72 14.40 -3.28 5.59
N ILE A 73 15.48 -4.02 5.91
CA ILE A 73 16.15 -4.95 4.98
C ILE A 73 15.21 -6.08 4.54
N PHE A 74 14.55 -6.76 5.47
CA PHE A 74 13.60 -7.84 5.12
C PHE A 74 12.36 -7.33 4.40
N PRO A 75 11.65 -6.28 4.90
CA PRO A 75 10.55 -5.68 4.17
C PRO A 75 10.93 -5.29 2.73
N LEU A 76 12.07 -4.62 2.53
CA LEU A 76 12.57 -4.20 1.23
C LEU A 76 12.85 -5.41 0.32
N ALA A 77 13.65 -6.37 0.79
CA ALA A 77 14.02 -7.54 0.01
C ALA A 77 12.79 -8.35 -0.43
N MET A 78 11.83 -8.56 0.46
CA MET A 78 10.59 -9.28 0.13
C MET A 78 9.71 -8.50 -0.84
N ALA A 79 9.61 -7.18 -0.70
CA ALA A 79 8.85 -6.35 -1.61
C ALA A 79 9.41 -6.40 -3.05
N PHE A 80 10.74 -6.34 -3.19
CA PHE A 80 11.39 -6.48 -4.50
C PHE A 80 11.30 -7.91 -5.06
N LEU A 81 11.42 -8.94 -4.22
CA LEU A 81 11.20 -10.32 -4.63
C LEU A 81 9.79 -10.52 -5.18
N LEU A 82 8.77 -9.97 -4.51
CA LEU A 82 7.39 -10.02 -4.97
C LEU A 82 7.18 -9.20 -6.25
N ALA A 83 7.80 -8.02 -6.38
CA ALA A 83 7.76 -7.24 -7.61
C ALA A 83 8.29 -8.05 -8.81
N VAL A 84 9.43 -8.74 -8.65
CA VAL A 84 9.98 -9.63 -9.67
C VAL A 84 9.03 -10.79 -9.96
N PHE A 85 8.50 -11.44 -8.91
CA PHE A 85 7.54 -12.53 -9.04
C PHE A 85 6.30 -12.13 -9.85
N LEU A 86 5.76 -10.93 -9.63
CA LEU A 86 4.59 -10.39 -10.33
C LEU A 86 4.92 -9.94 -11.76
N TYR A 87 6.12 -9.41 -12.00
CA TYR A 87 6.57 -8.97 -13.32
C TYR A 87 6.81 -10.13 -14.31
N LEU A 88 7.28 -11.27 -13.82
CA LEU A 88 7.62 -12.42 -14.66
C LEU A 88 6.43 -12.96 -15.50
N PRO A 89 5.20 -13.12 -14.95
CA PRO A 89 3.97 -13.41 -15.70
C PRO A 89 3.71 -12.49 -16.89
N HIS A 90 3.91 -11.17 -16.72
CA HIS A 90 3.78 -10.18 -17.80
C HIS A 90 4.77 -10.44 -18.92
N ARG A 91 6.05 -10.59 -18.55
CA ARG A 91 7.12 -10.83 -19.53
C ARG A 91 6.93 -12.14 -20.31
N ARG A 92 6.29 -13.15 -19.69
CA ARG A 92 6.04 -14.46 -20.30
C ARG A 92 4.69 -14.57 -21.02
N GLY A 93 3.85 -13.52 -20.96
CA GLY A 93 2.49 -13.55 -21.51
C GLY A 93 1.55 -14.52 -20.78
N ARG A 94 1.88 -14.93 -19.56
CA ARG A 94 1.13 -15.91 -18.74
C ARG A 94 0.58 -15.24 -17.48
N LEU A 95 -0.31 -14.27 -17.67
CA LEU A 95 -0.88 -13.51 -16.57
C LEU A 95 -1.66 -14.37 -15.59
N MET A 96 -1.58 -14.00 -14.32
CA MET A 96 -2.48 -14.46 -13.27
C MET A 96 -3.84 -13.80 -13.47
N TYR A 97 -4.64 -14.35 -14.38
CA TYR A 97 -5.90 -13.78 -14.89
C TYR A 97 -6.92 -13.42 -13.80
N TRP A 98 -6.77 -13.90 -12.58
CA TRP A 98 -7.68 -13.57 -11.48
C TRP A 98 -7.40 -12.21 -10.83
N PHE A 99 -6.24 -11.57 -11.07
CA PHE A 99 -5.99 -10.18 -10.62
C PHE A 99 -5.09 -9.34 -11.54
N GLN A 100 -4.33 -9.93 -12.47
CA GLN A 100 -3.48 -9.21 -13.41
C GLN A 100 -4.21 -8.88 -14.71
N VAL A 101 -3.85 -7.74 -15.31
CA VAL A 101 -4.38 -7.24 -16.59
C VAL A 101 -3.23 -6.97 -17.56
N ARG A 102 -3.45 -6.93 -18.88
CA ARG A 102 -2.35 -6.79 -19.87
C ARG A 102 -1.88 -5.35 -20.04
N GLU A 103 -2.76 -4.41 -19.76
CA GLU A 103 -2.61 -3.00 -20.09
C GLU A 103 -1.67 -2.26 -19.14
N ASN A 104 -1.43 -2.82 -17.95
CA ASN A 104 -0.55 -2.24 -16.93
C ASN A 104 0.02 -3.32 -16.01
N ALA A 105 1.14 -3.00 -15.37
CA ALA A 105 1.77 -3.80 -14.32
C ALA A 105 1.74 -3.05 -12.97
N TYR A 106 0.60 -2.45 -12.63
CA TYR A 106 0.46 -1.60 -11.45
C TYR A 106 0.70 -2.35 -10.13
N GLU A 107 0.44 -3.64 -10.08
CA GLU A 107 0.80 -4.48 -8.93
C GLU A 107 2.32 -4.61 -8.73
N VAL A 108 3.12 -4.45 -9.79
CA VAL A 108 4.59 -4.41 -9.70
C VAL A 108 5.02 -3.07 -9.11
N SER A 109 4.50 -1.96 -9.66
CA SER A 109 4.71 -0.61 -9.11
C SER A 109 4.32 -0.54 -7.64
N PHE A 110 3.20 -1.14 -7.26
CA PHE A 110 2.75 -1.25 -5.87
C PHE A 110 3.79 -1.91 -4.98
N CYS A 111 4.31 -3.09 -5.35
CA CYS A 111 5.35 -3.77 -4.56
C CYS A 111 6.64 -2.95 -4.46
N VAL A 112 7.08 -2.34 -5.56
CA VAL A 112 8.28 -1.50 -5.56
C VAL A 112 8.11 -0.28 -4.64
N MET A 113 7.00 0.45 -4.78
CA MET A 113 6.71 1.62 -3.97
C MET A 113 6.49 1.27 -2.50
N TRP A 114 5.86 0.14 -2.21
CA TRP A 114 5.73 -0.38 -0.85
C TRP A 114 7.11 -0.54 -0.18
N GLY A 115 8.05 -1.22 -0.85
CA GLY A 115 9.40 -1.44 -0.30
C GLY A 115 10.21 -0.15 -0.16
N ILE A 116 10.18 0.69 -1.19
CA ILE A 116 10.92 1.97 -1.21
C ILE A 116 10.40 2.92 -0.12
N ILE A 117 9.08 3.12 -0.03
CA ILE A 117 8.51 4.10 0.90
C ILE A 117 8.65 3.66 2.35
N ILE A 118 8.52 2.36 2.66
CA ILE A 118 8.83 1.83 3.99
C ILE A 118 10.29 2.12 4.36
N THR A 119 11.21 1.87 3.43
CA THR A 119 12.65 2.05 3.66
C THR A 119 13.03 3.53 3.81
N LEU A 120 12.57 4.38 2.91
CA LEU A 120 12.80 5.82 2.97
C LEU A 120 12.16 6.43 4.21
N GLY A 121 10.96 5.97 4.58
CA GLY A 121 10.29 6.34 5.82
C GLY A 121 11.16 6.10 7.04
N TRP A 122 11.68 4.89 7.17
CA TRP A 122 12.59 4.50 8.25
C TRP A 122 13.89 5.30 8.26
N LEU A 123 14.51 5.49 7.09
CA LEU A 123 15.78 6.23 6.96
C LEU A 123 15.61 7.70 7.31
N VAL A 124 14.59 8.36 6.76
CA VAL A 124 14.36 9.79 6.99
C VAL A 124 13.95 10.07 8.43
N SER A 125 13.20 9.18 9.07
CA SER A 125 12.76 9.37 10.46
C SER A 125 13.79 8.96 11.50
N GLY A 126 14.92 8.35 11.10
CA GLY A 126 15.94 7.86 12.04
C GLY A 126 15.54 6.57 12.76
N GLY A 127 14.66 5.76 12.16
CA GLY A 127 14.27 4.44 12.69
C GLY A 127 12.77 4.24 12.91
N ASN A 128 11.95 5.27 12.72
CA ASN A 128 10.50 5.17 12.88
C ASN A 128 9.82 4.73 11.56
N PHE A 129 9.35 3.48 11.52
CA PHE A 129 8.65 2.91 10.37
C PHE A 129 7.34 3.63 10.02
N TRP A 130 6.68 4.32 10.96
CA TRP A 130 5.38 4.96 10.71
C TRP A 130 5.43 6.03 9.62
N PHE A 131 6.58 6.67 9.41
CA PHE A 131 6.80 7.61 8.30
C PHE A 131 6.64 6.98 6.92
N GLY A 132 6.94 5.67 6.78
CA GLY A 132 6.76 4.93 5.54
C GLY A 132 5.47 4.10 5.52
N VAL A 133 5.09 3.54 6.68
CA VAL A 133 3.88 2.73 6.83
C VAL A 133 2.64 3.57 6.54
N LEU A 134 2.56 4.80 7.05
CA LEU A 134 1.36 5.62 6.88
C LEU A 134 1.07 5.95 5.40
N PRO A 135 2.03 6.46 4.59
CA PRO A 135 1.83 6.60 3.14
C PRO A 135 1.45 5.29 2.42
N VAL A 136 2.04 4.17 2.82
CA VAL A 136 1.71 2.85 2.27
C VAL A 136 0.30 2.40 2.65
N LEU A 137 -0.19 2.71 3.86
CA LEU A 137 -1.58 2.46 4.26
C LEU A 137 -2.57 3.26 3.40
N PHE A 138 -2.22 4.49 3.03
CA PHE A 138 -3.05 5.30 2.12
C PHE A 138 -3.06 4.72 0.70
N MET A 139 -1.90 4.32 0.18
CA MET A 139 -1.78 3.62 -1.12
C MET A 139 -2.53 2.28 -1.14
N SER A 140 -2.57 1.57 -0.01
CA SER A 140 -3.15 0.22 0.05
C SER A 140 -4.62 0.27 0.44
N VAL A 141 -4.91 0.51 1.72
CA VAL A 141 -6.27 0.50 2.27
C VAL A 141 -7.06 1.71 1.76
N GLY A 142 -6.46 2.90 1.72
CA GLY A 142 -7.13 4.11 1.22
C GLY A 142 -7.60 3.95 -0.24
N ASP A 143 -6.71 3.53 -1.13
CA ASP A 143 -7.05 3.21 -2.53
C ASP A 143 -8.03 2.02 -2.65
N ALA A 144 -7.94 1.02 -1.78
CA ALA A 144 -8.92 -0.07 -1.77
C ALA A 144 -10.34 0.44 -1.48
N LEU A 145 -10.48 1.33 -0.50
CA LEU A 145 -11.75 1.96 -0.16
C LEU A 145 -12.30 2.81 -1.32
N THR A 146 -11.45 3.58 -2.02
CA THR A 146 -11.91 4.36 -3.19
C THR A 146 -12.52 3.45 -4.24
N GLY A 147 -11.86 2.33 -4.53
CA GLY A 147 -12.30 1.38 -5.54
C GLY A 147 -13.57 0.65 -5.15
N ILE A 148 -13.66 0.18 -3.90
CA ILE A 148 -14.85 -0.53 -3.40
C ILE A 148 -16.07 0.39 -3.43
N VAL A 149 -15.97 1.61 -2.91
CA VAL A 149 -17.10 2.55 -2.86
C VAL A 149 -17.55 2.94 -4.28
N ARG A 150 -16.62 3.31 -5.16
CA ARG A 150 -16.97 3.70 -6.54
C ARG A 150 -17.58 2.55 -7.32
N ASN A 151 -17.01 1.35 -7.22
CA ASN A 151 -17.53 0.22 -7.98
C ASN A 151 -18.87 -0.27 -7.43
N THR A 152 -19.14 -0.09 -6.13
CA THR A 152 -20.45 -0.37 -5.54
C THR A 152 -21.53 0.57 -6.07
N ILE A 153 -21.21 1.86 -6.20
CA ILE A 153 -22.15 2.89 -6.66
C ILE A 153 -22.35 2.84 -8.18
N TYR A 154 -21.25 2.81 -8.95
CA TYR A 154 -21.28 3.00 -10.40
C TYR A 154 -21.13 1.70 -11.21
N LYS A 155 -20.76 0.59 -10.57
CA LYS A 155 -20.54 -0.74 -11.20
C LYS A 155 -19.54 -0.73 -12.36
N ARG A 156 -18.71 0.30 -12.45
CA ARG A 156 -17.64 0.48 -13.43
C ARG A 156 -16.51 1.30 -12.80
N ARG A 157 -15.32 1.24 -13.40
CA ARG A 157 -14.19 2.09 -13.01
C ARG A 157 -14.54 3.55 -13.28
N THR A 158 -14.52 4.38 -12.25
CA THR A 158 -14.66 5.83 -12.33
C THR A 158 -13.63 6.49 -11.42
N LYS A 159 -13.39 7.80 -11.58
CA LYS A 159 -12.62 8.62 -10.63
C LYS A 159 -13.55 9.60 -9.89
N ALA A 160 -14.76 9.13 -9.56
CA ALA A 160 -15.74 9.96 -8.86
C ALA A 160 -15.25 10.37 -7.46
N TRP A 161 -15.53 11.63 -7.09
CA TRP A 161 -15.14 12.21 -5.79
C TRP A 161 -15.63 11.42 -4.57
N VAL A 162 -16.73 10.68 -4.68
CA VAL A 162 -17.23 9.83 -3.59
C VAL A 162 -16.20 8.79 -3.13
N GLY A 163 -15.33 8.31 -4.04
CA GLY A 163 -14.22 7.44 -3.67
C GLY A 163 -13.12 8.19 -2.91
N ASN A 164 -12.79 9.42 -3.30
CA ASN A 164 -11.82 10.26 -2.59
C ASN A 164 -12.31 10.63 -1.19
N LEU A 165 -13.61 10.88 -1.03
CA LEU A 165 -14.22 11.09 0.28
C LEU A 165 -14.10 9.85 1.17
N ALA A 166 -14.29 8.65 0.61
CA ALA A 166 -14.07 7.40 1.34
C ALA A 166 -12.59 7.22 1.74
N MET A 167 -11.65 7.56 0.84
CA MET A 167 -10.23 7.59 1.16
C MET A 167 -9.91 8.55 2.29
N ALA A 168 -10.47 9.76 2.25
CA ALA A 168 -10.22 10.81 3.22
C ALA A 168 -10.79 10.45 4.60
N ALA A 169 -11.99 9.85 4.63
CA ALA A 169 -12.63 9.36 5.84
C ALA A 169 -11.81 8.27 6.55
N PHE A 170 -10.95 7.55 5.83
CA PHE A 170 -9.98 6.62 6.42
C PHE A 170 -8.63 7.28 6.70
N SER A 171 -8.05 7.92 5.69
CA SER A 171 -6.64 8.36 5.69
C SER A 171 -6.41 9.53 6.64
N ILE A 172 -7.35 10.46 6.75
CA ILE A 172 -7.22 11.62 7.65
C ILE A 172 -7.26 11.17 9.12
N PRO A 173 -8.27 10.39 9.60
CA PRO A 173 -8.29 9.94 10.98
C PRO A 173 -7.12 9.02 11.33
N VAL A 174 -6.78 8.07 10.46
CA VAL A 174 -5.64 7.17 10.70
C VAL A 174 -4.34 7.97 10.76
N GLY A 175 -4.13 8.92 9.85
CA GLY A 175 -2.98 9.80 9.89
C GLY A 175 -2.91 10.66 11.14
N ALA A 176 -4.04 11.21 11.58
CA ALA A 176 -4.15 12.00 12.81
C ALA A 176 -3.73 11.19 14.05
N VAL A 177 -4.18 9.94 14.13
CA VAL A 177 -3.88 9.04 15.27
C VAL A 177 -2.40 8.63 15.27
N VAL A 178 -1.81 8.36 14.11
CA VAL A 178 -0.45 7.80 14.03
C VAL A 178 0.63 8.87 14.10
N LEU A 179 0.51 9.98 13.36
CA LEU A 179 1.54 11.02 13.26
C LEU A 179 1.01 12.44 13.53
N GLY A 180 -0.13 12.57 14.21
CA GLY A 180 -0.71 13.88 14.54
C GLY A 180 -1.20 14.65 13.30
N LEU A 181 -1.18 15.99 13.38
CA LEU A 181 -1.67 16.86 12.31
C LEU A 181 -0.89 16.66 10.99
N ALA A 182 0.40 16.31 11.08
CA ALA A 182 1.21 15.96 9.92
C ALA A 182 0.64 14.76 9.15
N GLY A 183 0.29 13.69 9.88
CA GLY A 183 -0.32 12.50 9.29
C GLY A 183 -1.71 12.78 8.72
N ALA A 184 -2.51 13.59 9.41
CA ALA A 184 -3.82 14.03 8.92
C ALA A 184 -3.71 14.79 7.59
N LEU A 185 -2.75 15.73 7.50
CA LEU A 185 -2.46 16.49 6.29
C LEU A 185 -1.99 15.58 5.15
N ALA A 186 -1.08 14.65 5.43
CA ALA A 186 -0.63 13.66 4.45
C ALA A 186 -1.79 12.81 3.92
N GLY A 187 -2.71 12.39 4.79
CA GLY A 187 -3.92 11.66 4.41
C GLY A 187 -4.88 12.47 3.54
N ALA A 188 -5.04 13.76 3.83
CA ALA A 188 -5.85 14.68 3.02
C ALA A 188 -5.25 14.86 1.62
N VAL A 189 -3.93 15.12 1.55
CA VAL A 189 -3.21 15.27 0.27
C VAL A 189 -3.26 13.97 -0.54
N ALA A 190 -3.01 12.82 0.08
CA ALA A 190 -3.12 11.52 -0.59
C ALA A 190 -4.51 11.31 -1.21
N SER A 191 -5.56 11.62 -0.45
CA SER A 191 -6.95 11.47 -0.89
C SER A 191 -7.31 12.42 -2.02
N PHE A 192 -6.72 13.61 -2.06
CA PHE A 192 -6.87 14.56 -3.16
C PHE A 192 -6.10 14.11 -4.41
N VAL A 193 -4.83 13.70 -4.25
CA VAL A 193 -3.96 13.26 -5.35
C VAL A 193 -4.51 12.01 -6.06
N GLU A 194 -5.13 11.08 -5.33
CA GLU A 194 -5.73 9.86 -5.92
C GLU A 194 -6.74 10.17 -7.04
N HIS A 195 -7.40 11.35 -6.99
CA HIS A 195 -8.36 11.78 -8.00
C HIS A 195 -7.74 11.93 -9.40
N PHE A 196 -6.49 12.38 -9.46
CA PHE A 196 -5.84 12.79 -10.70
C PHE A 196 -5.14 11.59 -11.35
N GLU A 197 -5.65 11.14 -12.49
CA GLU A 197 -4.94 10.17 -13.33
C GLU A 197 -3.84 10.88 -14.12
N SER A 198 -2.60 10.50 -13.84
CA SER A 198 -1.41 11.03 -14.51
C SER A 198 -0.83 10.01 -15.48
N ASN A 199 -1.68 9.33 -16.27
CA ASN A 199 -1.27 8.26 -17.18
C ASN A 199 -0.08 8.74 -18.05
N PRO A 200 1.10 8.09 -18.00
CA PRO A 200 1.39 6.70 -17.60
C PRO A 200 1.72 6.41 -16.13
N ILE A 201 1.67 7.41 -15.25
CA ILE A 201 2.06 7.25 -13.84
C ILE A 201 0.91 6.61 -13.05
N ASP A 202 1.24 5.50 -12.38
CA ASP A 202 0.36 4.72 -11.50
C ASP A 202 0.01 5.49 -10.21
N ASP A 203 -1.23 5.38 -9.74
CA ASP A 203 -1.64 5.94 -8.45
C ASP A 203 -0.94 5.25 -7.26
N ASN A 204 -0.48 4.01 -7.45
CA ASN A 204 0.40 3.33 -6.50
C ASN A 204 1.79 3.97 -6.39
N ILE A 205 2.14 4.91 -7.27
CA ILE A 205 3.35 5.74 -7.16
C ILE A 205 2.99 7.10 -6.56
N THR A 206 2.00 7.79 -7.12
CA THR A 206 1.70 9.17 -6.73
C THR A 206 1.17 9.27 -5.30
N VAL A 207 0.22 8.41 -4.90
CA VAL A 207 -0.40 8.45 -3.57
C VAL A 207 0.63 8.35 -2.43
N PRO A 208 1.46 7.28 -2.35
CA PRO A 208 2.41 7.16 -1.26
C PRO A 208 3.54 8.18 -1.37
N LEU A 209 3.95 8.58 -2.59
CA LEU A 209 5.01 9.55 -2.77
C LEU A 209 4.61 10.94 -2.25
N PHE A 210 3.43 11.44 -2.64
CA PHE A 210 2.98 12.75 -2.18
C PHE A 210 2.70 12.76 -0.67
N ALA A 211 2.10 11.70 -0.12
CA ALA A 211 1.94 11.56 1.33
C ALA A 211 3.30 11.56 2.05
N PHE A 212 4.27 10.81 1.55
CA PHE A 212 5.61 10.76 2.13
C PHE A 212 6.30 12.14 2.05
N LEU A 213 6.25 12.83 0.92
CA LEU A 213 6.81 14.17 0.75
C LEU A 213 6.22 15.18 1.73
N VAL A 214 4.90 15.12 1.98
CA VAL A 214 4.27 15.96 3.01
C VAL A 214 4.88 15.69 4.39
N LEU A 215 5.04 14.42 4.79
CA LEU A 215 5.65 14.07 6.07
C LEU A 215 7.10 14.55 6.17
N VAL A 216 7.89 14.41 5.10
CA VAL A 216 9.27 14.90 5.03
C VAL A 216 9.33 16.42 5.20
N VAL A 217 8.52 17.16 4.45
CA VAL A 217 8.46 18.63 4.53
C VAL A 217 8.04 19.08 5.93
N VAL A 218 7.00 18.46 6.51
CA VAL A 218 6.55 18.80 7.86
C VAL A 218 7.63 18.48 8.88
N LYS A 219 8.34 17.35 8.77
CA LYS A 219 9.47 17.03 9.67
C LYS A 219 10.57 18.09 9.62
N LEU A 220 10.88 18.61 8.44
CA LEU A 220 11.97 19.59 8.25
C LEU A 220 11.58 21.00 8.70
N TYR A 221 10.34 21.42 8.47
CA TYR A 221 9.94 22.83 8.63
C TYR A 221 8.89 23.09 9.71
N ALA A 222 8.13 22.08 10.12
CA ALA A 222 7.07 22.18 11.12
C ALA A 222 6.94 20.93 12.01
N PRO A 223 8.04 20.45 12.64
CA PRO A 223 8.04 19.19 13.39
C PRO A 223 7.06 19.16 14.58
N TRP A 224 6.63 20.32 15.09
CA TRP A 224 5.60 20.43 16.13
C TRP A 224 4.21 19.96 15.70
N LEU A 225 3.99 19.72 14.39
CA LEU A 225 2.74 19.12 13.87
C LEU A 225 2.77 17.59 13.91
N LEU A 226 3.93 16.97 14.15
CA LEU A 226 4.06 15.54 14.40
C LEU A 226 3.59 15.21 15.82
N SER A 227 3.28 13.94 16.07
CA SER A 227 2.90 13.52 17.41
C SER A 227 4.04 13.80 18.42
N PRO A 228 3.75 14.10 19.70
CA PRO A 228 4.78 14.40 20.71
C PRO A 228 5.80 13.29 20.92
N LEU A 229 5.49 12.05 20.51
CA LEU A 229 6.40 10.90 20.58
C LEU A 229 7.43 10.90 19.43
N ASP A 230 7.16 11.64 18.35
CA ASP A 230 7.99 11.68 17.14
C ASP A 230 8.76 13.00 16.97
N SER A 231 8.51 13.99 17.83
CA SER A 231 9.10 15.35 17.75
C SER A 231 10.45 15.50 18.47
N LEU A 232 10.95 14.43 19.10
CA LEU A 232 12.25 14.47 19.78
C LEU A 232 13.38 14.22 18.79
N PRO A 233 14.36 15.14 18.67
CA PRO A 233 15.61 14.83 18.00
C PRO A 233 16.38 13.81 18.85
N PHE A 234 16.80 12.71 18.24
CA PHE A 234 17.89 11.88 18.75
C PHE A 234 19.22 12.49 18.33
#